data_AF-A0A5D6WPH5-F1
#
_entry.id   AF-A0A5D6WPH5-F1
#
_cell.length_a   1.000
_cell.length_b   1.000
_cell.length_c   1.000
_cell.angle_alpha   90.00
_cell.angle_beta   90.00
_cell.angle_gamma   90.00
#
_symmetry.space_group_name_H-M   'P 1'
#
loop_
_entity.id
_entity.type
_entity.pdbx_description
1 polymer ?
#
loop_
_entity_poly.entity_id
_entity_poly.type
_entity_poly.pdbx_seq_one_letter_code
_entity_poly.pdbx_strand_id
1 'polypeptide(L)'
;MSTLSQSSFSEDESWCNKFILMLVAIQVVCLWRTVSLVTNGMSHDSSLLPSLAMLVVMIPAIIMMIYINYRNKVWHFFFRILLSGLVNMFILCMIGQFVGIAGAVVWIIAAVFVNRHRFKIFTNYKKYLTYIVATYALTFVFNMFFGVAILTHGVGTMTAVIAPFIPSILVLIWLCYLLKQEIKQGRSFWEATRILALMPMSCGYFFIGLLTLVPIKLFSGESLFGEEGHDYLAMPQE
;
A
#
# COMPACT_ATOMS: atom_id res chain seq x y z
N MET A 1 24.96 28.48 2.68
CA MET A 1 23.62 27.92 2.41
C MET A 1 23.66 26.68 1.50
N SER A 2 24.79 25.97 1.34
CA SER A 2 24.96 24.86 0.39
C SER A 2 25.24 23.48 1.02
N THR A 3 25.64 23.41 2.28
CA THR A 3 26.01 22.14 2.95
C THR A 3 24.80 21.40 3.55
N LEU A 4 23.83 22.15 4.10
CA LEU A 4 22.61 21.60 4.72
C LEU A 4 21.64 20.97 3.71
N SER A 5 21.54 21.51 2.50
CA SER A 5 20.72 20.93 1.42
C SER A 5 21.33 19.65 0.85
N GLN A 6 22.66 19.54 0.88
CA GLN A 6 23.40 18.40 0.33
C GLN A 6 23.46 17.24 1.34
N SER A 7 23.53 17.54 2.64
CA SER A 7 23.45 16.54 3.70
C SER A 7 22.07 15.92 3.83
N SER A 8 21.00 16.71 3.73
CA SER A 8 19.61 16.21 3.76
C SER A 8 19.30 15.31 2.54
N PHE A 9 19.72 15.73 1.35
CA PHE A 9 19.56 14.94 0.13
C PHE A 9 20.28 13.58 0.21
N SER A 10 21.51 13.56 0.72
CA SER A 10 22.28 12.30 0.88
C SER A 10 21.71 11.38 1.96
N GLU A 11 21.08 11.94 3.01
CA GLU A 11 20.37 11.15 4.02
C GLU A 11 19.11 10.49 3.44
N ASP A 12 18.30 11.24 2.67
CA ASP A 12 17.08 10.72 2.03
C ASP A 12 17.40 9.61 1.01
N GLU A 13 18.45 9.78 0.21
CA GLU A 13 18.91 8.75 -0.73
C GLU A 13 19.40 7.50 -0.02
N SER A 14 20.10 7.64 1.11
CA SER A 14 20.53 6.52 1.95
C SER A 14 19.34 5.73 2.51
N TRP A 15 18.33 6.43 3.04
CA TRP A 15 17.09 5.79 3.50
C TRP A 15 16.33 5.09 2.39
N CYS A 16 16.22 5.72 1.22
CA CYS A 16 15.61 5.11 0.04
C CYS A 16 16.32 3.81 -0.36
N ASN A 17 17.65 3.82 -0.42
CA ASN A 17 18.42 2.64 -0.79
C ASN A 17 18.28 1.51 0.24
N LYS A 18 18.31 1.82 1.55
CA LYS A 18 18.04 0.83 2.61
C LYS A 18 16.64 0.22 2.47
N PHE A 19 15.65 1.04 2.18
CA PHE A 19 14.26 0.61 2.03
C PHE A 19 14.08 -0.34 0.85
N ILE A 20 14.60 0.05 -0.32
CA ILE A 20 14.56 -0.79 -1.52
C ILE A 20 15.35 -2.09 -1.31
N LEU A 21 16.53 -2.03 -0.70
CA LEU A 21 17.34 -3.22 -0.42
C LEU A 21 16.60 -4.21 0.50
N MET A 22 15.90 -3.71 1.51
CA MET A 22 15.05 -4.54 2.37
C MET A 22 13.92 -5.21 1.59
N LEU A 23 13.23 -4.48 0.71
CA LEU A 23 12.18 -5.05 -0.15
C LEU A 23 12.72 -6.10 -1.12
N VAL A 24 13.90 -5.88 -1.69
CA VAL A 24 14.58 -6.86 -2.55
C VAL A 24 14.94 -8.11 -1.74
N ALA A 25 15.49 -7.96 -0.54
CA ALA A 25 15.81 -9.10 0.33
C ALA A 25 14.56 -9.94 0.65
N ILE A 26 13.43 -9.29 0.96
CA ILE A 26 12.15 -9.98 1.17
C ILE A 26 11.74 -10.75 -0.10
N GLN A 27 11.82 -10.12 -1.28
CA GLN A 27 11.45 -10.78 -2.54
C GLN A 27 12.31 -12.01 -2.83
N VAL A 28 13.63 -11.91 -2.65
CA VAL A 28 14.56 -13.02 -2.88
C VAL A 28 14.27 -14.18 -1.93
N VAL A 29 14.04 -13.90 -0.64
CA VAL A 29 13.75 -14.95 0.35
C VAL A 29 12.36 -15.55 0.13
N CYS A 30 11.35 -14.75 -0.24
CA CYS A 30 10.04 -15.25 -0.63
C CYS A 30 10.15 -16.19 -1.84
N LEU A 31 10.88 -15.79 -2.89
CA LEU A 31 11.08 -16.63 -4.07
C LEU A 31 11.80 -17.93 -3.71
N TRP A 32 12.89 -17.85 -2.94
CA TRP A 32 13.62 -19.04 -2.48
C TRP A 32 12.71 -19.98 -1.70
N ARG A 33 11.99 -19.48 -0.68
CA ARG A 33 11.07 -20.29 0.11
C ARG A 33 10.02 -20.97 -0.76
N THR A 34 9.46 -20.25 -1.74
CA THR A 34 8.40 -20.80 -2.58
C THR A 34 8.95 -21.85 -3.56
N VAL A 35 10.14 -21.66 -4.12
CA VAL A 35 10.82 -22.68 -4.94
C VAL A 35 11.14 -23.92 -4.11
N SER A 36 11.70 -23.78 -2.91
CA SER A 36 12.04 -24.91 -2.04
C SER A 36 10.81 -25.74 -1.65
N LEU A 37 9.67 -25.10 -1.41
CA LEU A 37 8.40 -25.77 -1.13
C LEU A 37 7.92 -26.64 -2.31
N VAL A 38 8.15 -26.20 -3.55
CA VAL A 38 7.71 -26.95 -4.74
C VAL A 38 8.71 -28.02 -5.15
N THR A 39 10.03 -27.79 -5.02
CA THR A 39 11.06 -28.75 -5.47
C THR A 39 11.22 -29.93 -4.52
N ASN A 40 11.17 -29.68 -3.21
CA ASN A 40 11.59 -30.66 -2.20
C ASN A 40 10.42 -31.22 -1.38
N GLY A 41 9.18 -30.84 -1.73
CA GLY A 41 7.97 -31.14 -0.97
C GLY A 41 8.01 -30.59 0.46
N MET A 42 7.06 -31.01 1.31
CA MET A 42 7.03 -30.65 2.74
C MET A 42 8.08 -31.42 3.58
N SER A 43 9.24 -31.76 2.99
CA SER A 43 10.31 -32.38 3.76
C SER A 43 10.81 -31.39 4.83
N HIS A 44 10.85 -31.86 6.08
CA HIS A 44 11.08 -31.01 7.24
C HIS A 44 12.42 -30.28 7.19
N ASP A 45 13.44 -30.91 6.60
CA ASP A 45 14.81 -30.38 6.57
C ASP A 45 15.03 -29.33 5.47
N SER A 46 14.37 -29.47 4.32
CA SER A 46 14.57 -28.58 3.17
C SER A 46 13.81 -27.25 3.28
N SER A 47 12.76 -27.21 4.11
CA SER A 47 11.91 -26.03 4.33
C SER A 47 12.34 -25.18 5.52
N LEU A 48 13.21 -25.71 6.38
CA LEU A 48 13.65 -25.05 7.61
C LEU A 48 14.57 -23.85 7.33
N LEU A 49 15.57 -24.01 6.47
CA LEU A 49 16.53 -22.95 6.15
C LEU A 49 15.87 -21.72 5.49
N PRO A 50 15.01 -21.86 4.45
CA PRO A 50 14.32 -20.70 3.86
C PRO A 50 13.34 -20.03 4.84
N SER A 51 12.74 -20.81 5.75
CA SER A 51 11.83 -20.28 6.77
C SER A 51 12.57 -19.47 7.84
N LEU A 52 13.75 -19.92 8.28
CA LEU A 52 14.63 -19.15 9.15
C LEU A 52 15.14 -17.87 8.46
N ALA A 53 15.56 -17.97 7.20
CA ALA A 53 15.95 -16.80 6.41
C ALA A 53 14.82 -15.78 6.31
N MET A 54 13.57 -16.25 6.10
CA MET A 54 12.39 -15.37 6.07
C MET A 54 12.19 -14.67 7.40
N LEU A 55 12.32 -15.38 8.53
CA LEU A 55 12.23 -14.79 9.86
C LEU A 55 13.31 -13.71 10.07
N VAL A 56 14.57 -14.01 9.71
CA VAL A 56 15.71 -13.09 9.84
C VAL A 56 15.54 -11.82 9.00
N VAL A 57 14.94 -11.90 7.81
CA VAL A 57 14.68 -10.73 6.96
C VAL A 57 13.42 -9.98 7.39
N MET A 58 12.37 -10.68 7.85
CA MET A 58 11.11 -10.06 8.23
C MET A 58 11.21 -9.22 9.50
N ILE A 59 11.98 -9.64 10.51
CA ILE A 59 12.17 -8.86 11.73
C ILE A 59 12.68 -7.43 11.44
N PRO A 60 13.83 -7.24 10.78
CA PRO A 60 14.33 -5.90 10.48
C PRO A 60 13.43 -5.16 9.48
N ALA A 61 12.75 -5.87 8.57
CA ALA A 61 11.76 -5.25 7.69
C ALA A 61 10.58 -4.66 8.47
N ILE A 62 10.04 -5.40 9.44
CA ILE A 62 8.96 -4.93 10.31
C ILE A 62 9.43 -3.74 11.14
N ILE A 63 10.62 -3.81 11.75
CA ILE A 63 11.19 -2.70 12.53
C ILE A 63 11.33 -1.45 11.64
N MET A 64 11.86 -1.60 10.44
CA MET A 64 12.01 -0.51 9.47
C MET A 64 10.66 0.08 9.07
N MET A 65 9.67 -0.76 8.76
CA MET A 65 8.32 -0.31 8.42
C MET A 65 7.63 0.41 9.57
N ILE A 66 7.79 -0.07 10.81
CA ILE A 66 7.26 0.59 12.01
C ILE A 66 7.92 1.97 12.16
N TYR A 67 9.26 2.03 12.05
CA TYR A 67 10.00 3.27 12.15
C TYR A 67 9.58 4.29 11.08
N ILE A 68 9.44 3.86 9.82
CA ILE A 68 9.03 4.74 8.72
C ILE A 68 7.63 5.29 8.96
N ASN A 69 6.67 4.43 9.28
CA ASN A 69 5.29 4.86 9.51
C ASN A 69 5.14 5.71 10.77
N TYR A 70 6.00 5.52 11.77
CA TYR A 70 6.05 6.35 12.97
C TYR A 70 6.59 7.75 12.66
N ARG A 71 7.78 7.83 12.03
CA ARG A 71 8.42 9.12 11.68
C ARG A 71 7.56 9.95 10.73
N ASN A 72 6.88 9.30 9.80
CA ASN A 72 5.97 9.96 8.86
C ASN A 72 4.59 10.27 9.44
N LYS A 73 4.33 9.94 10.71
CA LYS A 73 3.02 10.10 11.36
C LYS A 73 1.86 9.39 10.61
N VAL A 74 2.16 8.35 9.82
CA VAL A 74 1.17 7.52 9.10
C VAL A 74 0.31 6.75 10.09
N TRP A 75 0.91 6.19 11.15
CA TRP A 75 0.17 5.48 12.19
C TRP A 75 -0.89 6.35 12.86
N HIS A 76 -0.57 7.60 13.17
CA HIS A 76 -1.52 8.54 13.77
C HIS A 76 -2.74 8.76 12.87
N PHE A 77 -2.51 8.88 11.56
CA PHE A 77 -3.58 9.00 10.58
C PHE A 77 -4.41 7.72 10.46
N PHE A 78 -3.76 6.55 10.42
CA PHE A 78 -4.45 5.26 10.38
C PHE A 78 -5.32 5.04 11.63
N PHE A 79 -4.80 5.27 12.83
CA PHE A 79 -5.59 5.15 14.06
C PHE A 79 -6.76 6.11 14.10
N ARG A 80 -6.59 7.34 13.60
CA ARG A 80 -7.67 8.32 13.51
C ARG A 80 -8.80 7.83 12.60
N ILE A 81 -8.48 7.27 11.43
CA ILE A 81 -9.48 6.79 10.47
C ILE A 81 -10.04 5.42 10.85
N LEU A 82 -9.28 4.59 11.57
CA LEU A 82 -9.64 3.19 11.88
C LEU A 82 -11.04 3.06 12.49
N LEU A 83 -11.33 3.86 13.53
CA LEU A 83 -12.62 3.80 14.20
C LEU A 83 -13.77 4.16 13.25
N SER A 84 -13.63 5.26 12.50
CA SER A 84 -14.63 5.66 11.51
C SER A 84 -14.77 4.62 10.39
N GLY A 85 -13.66 4.06 9.91
CA GLY A 85 -13.63 3.03 8.89
C GLY A 85 -14.37 1.77 9.33
N LEU A 86 -14.13 1.31 10.56
CA LEU A 86 -14.82 0.14 11.13
C LEU A 86 -16.33 0.35 11.23
N VAL A 87 -16.77 1.53 11.68
CA VAL A 87 -18.21 1.83 11.77
C VAL A 87 -18.84 1.91 10.37
N ASN A 88 -18.20 2.56 9.40
CA ASN A 88 -18.68 2.60 8.02
C ASN A 88 -18.73 1.19 7.39
N MET A 89 -17.71 0.36 7.62
CA MET A 89 -17.72 -1.03 7.16
C MET A 89 -18.86 -1.83 7.80
N PHE A 90 -19.08 -1.68 9.10
CA PHE A 90 -20.17 -2.37 9.79
C PHE A 90 -21.54 -1.97 9.22
N ILE A 91 -21.77 -0.66 9.01
CA ILE A 91 -23.03 -0.18 8.42
C ILE A 91 -23.18 -0.68 6.98
N LEU A 92 -22.12 -0.65 6.18
CA LEU A 92 -22.13 -1.18 4.81
C LEU A 92 -22.48 -2.67 4.79
N CYS A 93 -21.90 -3.47 5.68
CA CYS A 93 -22.22 -4.89 5.82
C CYS A 93 -23.68 -5.11 6.22
N MET A 94 -24.19 -4.33 7.17
CA MET A 94 -25.59 -4.42 7.60
C MET A 94 -26.54 -4.06 6.45
N ILE A 95 -26.27 -2.98 5.72
CA ILE A 95 -27.05 -2.61 4.53
C ILE A 95 -26.97 -3.69 3.46
N GLY A 96 -25.79 -4.26 3.21
CA GLY A 96 -25.62 -5.38 2.30
C GLY A 96 -26.44 -6.61 2.72
N GLN A 97 -26.59 -6.86 4.01
CA GLN A 97 -27.37 -7.98 4.53
C GLN A 97 -28.89 -7.74 4.46
N PHE A 98 -29.36 -6.52 4.76
CA PHE A 98 -30.79 -6.21 4.81
C PHE A 98 -31.39 -5.78 3.47
N VAL A 99 -30.64 -5.00 2.67
CA VAL A 99 -31.09 -4.43 1.38
C VAL A 99 -30.50 -5.20 0.20
N GLY A 100 -29.48 -6.03 0.44
CA GLY A 100 -28.77 -6.77 -0.59
C GLY A 100 -27.70 -5.94 -1.30
N ILE A 101 -27.14 -6.51 -2.36
CA ILE A 101 -26.04 -5.93 -3.15
C ILE A 101 -26.42 -4.53 -3.68
N ALA A 102 -27.67 -4.32 -4.06
CA ALA A 102 -28.16 -3.02 -4.54
C ALA A 102 -27.97 -1.91 -3.49
N GLY A 103 -28.25 -2.20 -2.21
CA GLY A 103 -28.04 -1.24 -1.12
C GLY A 103 -26.56 -0.89 -0.92
N ALA A 104 -25.68 -1.88 -1.02
CA ALA A 104 -24.23 -1.66 -0.94
C ALA A 104 -23.72 -0.80 -2.11
N VAL A 105 -24.22 -1.02 -3.33
CA VAL A 105 -23.86 -0.20 -4.50
C VAL A 105 -24.31 1.25 -4.30
N VAL A 106 -25.54 1.48 -3.84
CA VAL A 106 -26.05 2.83 -3.54
C VAL A 106 -25.21 3.52 -2.46
N TRP A 107 -24.82 2.79 -1.40
CA TRP A 107 -23.93 3.31 -0.36
C TRP A 107 -22.59 3.77 -0.93
N ILE A 108 -21.95 2.94 -1.75
CA ILE A 108 -20.65 3.28 -2.37
C ILE A 108 -20.79 4.53 -3.26
N ILE A 109 -21.84 4.60 -4.08
CA ILE A 109 -22.10 5.77 -4.94
C ILE A 109 -22.27 7.04 -4.08
N ALA A 110 -23.05 6.94 -2.99
CA ALA A 110 -23.26 8.06 -2.07
C ALA A 110 -21.96 8.47 -1.37
N ALA A 111 -21.17 7.51 -0.86
CA ALA A 111 -19.88 7.77 -0.23
C ALA A 111 -18.90 8.47 -1.21
N VAL A 112 -18.83 8.03 -2.46
CA VAL A 112 -18.02 8.68 -3.49
C VAL A 112 -18.49 10.10 -3.77
N PHE A 113 -19.80 10.32 -3.88
CA PHE A 113 -20.35 11.66 -4.13
C PHE A 113 -20.05 12.64 -3.00
N VAL A 114 -20.15 12.19 -1.75
CA VAL A 114 -19.80 12.96 -0.55
C VAL A 114 -18.32 13.31 -0.52
N ASN A 115 -17.46 12.32 -0.77
CA ASN A 115 -16.01 12.45 -0.65
C ASN A 115 -15.35 13.02 -1.92
N ARG A 116 -16.11 13.43 -2.95
CA ARG A 116 -15.60 13.91 -4.25
C ARG A 116 -14.56 15.04 -4.15
N HIS A 117 -14.72 15.93 -3.17
CA HIS A 117 -13.78 17.03 -2.95
C HIS A 117 -12.42 16.52 -2.45
N ARG A 118 -12.40 15.45 -1.66
CA ARG A 118 -11.19 14.82 -1.11
C ARG A 118 -10.43 14.04 -2.17
N PHE A 119 -11.14 13.43 -3.11
CA PHE A 119 -10.52 12.79 -4.28
C PHE A 119 -9.73 13.76 -5.16
N LYS A 120 -10.07 15.07 -5.17
CA LYS A 120 -9.30 16.06 -5.94
C LYS A 120 -7.84 16.14 -5.52
N ILE A 121 -7.53 15.90 -4.24
CA ILE A 121 -6.15 15.92 -3.72
C ILE A 121 -5.29 14.87 -4.42
N PHE A 122 -5.85 13.71 -4.77
CA PHE A 122 -5.10 12.67 -5.50
C PHE A 122 -4.61 13.14 -6.87
N THR A 123 -5.29 14.10 -7.49
CA THR A 123 -4.89 14.63 -8.81
C THR A 123 -3.61 15.44 -8.75
N ASN A 124 -3.19 15.92 -7.57
CA ASN A 124 -1.89 16.56 -7.35
C ASN A 124 -0.73 15.54 -7.41
N TYR A 125 -1.03 14.25 -7.18
CA TYR A 125 -0.06 13.17 -7.03
C TYR A 125 -0.18 12.13 -8.14
N LYS A 126 -0.31 12.59 -9.40
CA LYS A 126 -0.58 11.73 -10.57
C LYS A 126 0.38 10.54 -10.69
N LYS A 127 1.68 10.73 -10.45
CA LYS A 127 2.65 9.63 -10.56
C LYS A 127 2.39 8.51 -9.54
N TYR A 128 2.05 8.86 -8.31
CA TYR A 128 1.68 7.90 -7.26
C TYR A 128 0.37 7.20 -7.59
N LEU A 129 -0.63 7.96 -8.06
CA LEU A 129 -1.91 7.40 -8.49
C LEU A 129 -1.72 6.40 -9.63
N THR A 130 -0.97 6.77 -10.67
CA THR A 130 -0.64 5.89 -11.80
C THR A 130 0.10 4.63 -11.32
N TYR A 131 1.11 4.79 -10.46
CA TYR A 131 1.85 3.66 -9.90
C TYR A 131 0.92 2.71 -9.13
N ILE A 132 0.06 3.23 -8.26
CA ILE A 132 -0.87 2.42 -7.44
C ILE A 132 -1.88 1.70 -8.33
N VAL A 133 -2.59 2.43 -9.20
CA VAL A 133 -3.61 1.85 -10.09
C VAL A 133 -2.99 0.81 -11.02
N ALA A 134 -1.85 1.12 -11.63
CA ALA A 134 -1.16 0.18 -12.50
C ALA A 134 -0.65 -1.04 -11.75
N THR A 135 -0.17 -0.90 -10.51
CA THR A 135 0.26 -2.03 -9.67
C THR A 135 -0.90 -2.98 -9.39
N TYR A 136 -2.05 -2.46 -8.98
CA TYR A 136 -3.24 -3.28 -8.73
C TYR A 136 -3.77 -3.91 -10.02
N ALA A 137 -3.85 -3.16 -11.12
CA ALA A 137 -4.30 -3.68 -12.41
C ALA A 137 -3.36 -4.76 -12.95
N LEU A 138 -2.04 -4.55 -12.92
CA LEU A 138 -1.03 -5.52 -13.33
C LEU A 138 -1.16 -6.80 -12.51
N THR A 139 -1.24 -6.69 -11.18
CA THR A 139 -1.38 -7.83 -10.28
C THR A 139 -2.69 -8.60 -10.55
N PHE A 140 -3.80 -7.89 -10.77
CA PHE A 140 -5.10 -8.50 -11.07
C PHE A 140 -5.09 -9.24 -12.41
N VAL A 141 -4.65 -8.58 -13.49
CA VAL A 141 -4.57 -9.18 -14.84
C VAL A 141 -3.66 -10.40 -14.83
N PHE A 142 -2.51 -10.31 -14.17
CA PHE A 142 -1.55 -11.40 -14.11
C PHE A 142 -2.08 -12.59 -13.31
N ASN A 143 -2.69 -12.36 -12.15
CA ASN A 143 -3.31 -13.42 -11.35
C ASN A 143 -4.49 -14.08 -12.08
N MET A 144 -5.32 -13.31 -12.79
CA MET A 144 -6.41 -13.84 -13.60
C MET A 144 -5.88 -14.70 -14.75
N PHE A 145 -4.89 -14.20 -15.50
CA PHE A 145 -4.30 -14.94 -16.62
C PHE A 145 -3.66 -16.26 -16.17
N PHE A 146 -2.84 -16.23 -15.11
CA PHE A 146 -2.20 -17.44 -14.59
C PHE A 146 -3.20 -18.37 -13.91
N GLY A 147 -4.18 -17.85 -13.18
CA GLY A 147 -5.26 -18.64 -12.59
C GLY A 147 -6.02 -19.43 -13.65
N VAL A 148 -6.41 -18.78 -14.76
CA VAL A 148 -7.06 -19.44 -15.89
C VAL A 148 -6.11 -20.46 -16.54
N ALA A 149 -4.86 -20.08 -16.83
CA ALA A 149 -3.91 -20.98 -17.49
C ALA A 149 -3.63 -22.26 -16.68
N ILE A 150 -3.54 -22.15 -15.35
CA ILE A 150 -3.40 -23.31 -14.46
C ILE A 150 -4.64 -24.22 -14.57
N LEU A 151 -5.84 -23.65 -14.54
CA LEU A 151 -7.10 -24.39 -14.60
C LEU A 151 -7.37 -25.04 -15.96
N THR A 152 -7.00 -24.39 -17.06
CA THR A 152 -7.38 -24.83 -18.42
C THR A 152 -6.29 -25.59 -19.17
N HIS A 153 -5.01 -25.30 -18.91
CA HIS A 153 -3.90 -25.83 -19.69
C HIS A 153 -2.93 -26.71 -18.87
N GLY A 154 -3.21 -26.92 -17.58
CA GLY A 154 -2.37 -27.77 -16.73
C GLY A 154 -0.93 -27.25 -16.66
N VAL A 155 -0.77 -25.95 -16.41
CA VAL A 155 0.56 -25.33 -16.25
C VAL A 155 1.30 -26.02 -15.12
N GLY A 156 2.57 -26.39 -15.37
CA GLY A 156 3.41 -27.05 -14.37
C GLY A 156 3.49 -26.25 -13.07
N THR A 157 3.47 -26.95 -11.94
CA THR A 157 3.44 -26.38 -10.59
C THR A 157 4.55 -25.35 -10.33
N MET A 158 5.73 -25.55 -10.92
CA MET A 158 6.85 -24.60 -10.86
C MET A 158 6.53 -23.25 -11.52
N THR A 159 5.95 -23.28 -12.72
CA THR A 159 5.61 -22.08 -13.46
C THR A 159 4.50 -21.31 -12.77
N ALA A 160 3.48 -22.01 -12.26
CA ALA A 160 2.39 -21.43 -11.47
C ALA A 160 2.90 -20.67 -10.23
N VAL A 161 3.97 -21.16 -9.62
CA VAL A 161 4.53 -20.62 -8.39
C VAL A 161 5.52 -19.48 -8.61
N ILE A 162 6.32 -19.53 -9.68
CA ILE A 162 7.32 -18.50 -9.97
C ILE A 162 6.70 -17.31 -10.70
N ALA A 163 5.69 -17.53 -11.53
CA ALA A 163 5.11 -16.48 -12.36
C ALA A 163 4.65 -15.23 -11.59
N PRO A 164 3.98 -15.32 -10.41
CA PRO A 164 3.56 -14.15 -9.65
C PRO A 164 4.71 -13.22 -9.20
N PHE A 165 5.96 -13.70 -9.18
CA PHE A 165 7.12 -12.87 -8.85
C PHE A 165 7.51 -11.91 -9.97
N ILE A 166 7.16 -12.20 -11.23
CA ILE A 166 7.46 -11.34 -12.39
C ILE A 166 6.83 -9.95 -12.22
N PRO A 167 5.48 -9.81 -12.07
CA PRO A 167 4.88 -8.49 -11.85
C PRO A 167 5.37 -7.85 -10.55
N SER A 168 5.64 -8.64 -9.51
CA SER A 168 6.14 -8.13 -8.23
C SER A 168 7.53 -7.47 -8.35
N ILE A 169 8.44 -8.06 -9.13
CA ILE A 169 9.77 -7.48 -9.41
C ILE A 169 9.63 -6.21 -10.25
N LEU A 170 8.78 -6.21 -11.28
CA LEU A 170 8.52 -5.04 -12.11
C LEU A 170 7.98 -3.86 -11.29
N VAL A 171 7.03 -4.13 -10.39
CA VAL A 171 6.47 -3.14 -9.46
C VAL A 171 7.56 -2.60 -8.53
N LEU A 172 8.44 -3.46 -8.02
CA LEU A 172 9.55 -3.03 -7.16
C LEU A 172 10.57 -2.14 -7.89
N ILE A 173 10.90 -2.47 -9.15
CA ILE A 173 11.77 -1.65 -9.99
C ILE A 173 11.13 -0.28 -10.24
N TRP A 174 9.83 -0.26 -10.57
CA TRP A 174 9.10 0.99 -10.78
C TRP A 174 9.04 1.82 -9.48
N LEU A 175 8.81 1.19 -8.33
CA LEU A 175 8.84 1.87 -7.03
C LEU A 175 10.19 2.53 -6.76
N CYS A 176 11.29 1.81 -7.03
CA CYS A 176 12.64 2.34 -6.88
C CYS A 176 12.85 3.56 -7.77
N TYR A 177 12.43 3.49 -9.05
CA TYR A 177 12.52 4.61 -9.97
C TYR A 177 11.68 5.81 -9.49
N LEU A 178 10.44 5.56 -9.05
CA LEU A 178 9.53 6.58 -8.55
C LEU A 178 10.12 7.30 -7.33
N LEU A 179 10.57 6.57 -6.31
CA LEU A 179 11.14 7.18 -5.10
C LEU A 179 12.40 7.98 -5.41
N LYS A 180 13.32 7.44 -6.23
CA LYS A 180 14.54 8.16 -6.63
C LYS A 180 14.22 9.42 -7.43
N GLN A 181 13.21 9.38 -8.29
CA GLN A 181 12.77 10.55 -9.06
C GLN A 181 12.18 11.63 -8.15
N GLU A 182 11.37 11.26 -7.17
CA GLU A 182 10.74 12.20 -6.23
C GLU A 182 11.80 12.85 -5.31
N ILE A 183 12.77 12.08 -4.83
CA ILE A 183 13.91 12.61 -4.06
C ILE A 183 14.72 13.61 -4.89
N LYS A 184 15.02 13.27 -6.15
CA LYS A 184 15.68 14.19 -7.10
C LYS A 184 14.88 15.47 -7.38
N GLN A 185 13.56 15.43 -7.22
CA GLN A 185 12.68 16.59 -7.36
C GLN A 185 12.53 17.40 -6.07
N GLY A 186 13.25 17.02 -5.00
CA GLY A 186 13.29 17.75 -3.73
C GLY A 186 12.27 17.28 -2.69
N ARG A 187 11.52 16.20 -2.96
CA ARG A 187 10.62 15.60 -1.97
C ARG A 187 11.40 14.67 -1.03
N SER A 188 11.21 14.82 0.27
CA SER A 188 11.88 13.94 1.24
C SER A 188 11.42 12.48 1.09
N PHE A 189 12.28 11.53 1.46
CA PHE A 189 11.92 10.10 1.47
C PHE A 189 10.69 9.85 2.37
N TRP A 190 10.63 10.56 3.49
CA TRP A 190 9.57 10.54 4.48
C TRP A 190 8.21 10.96 3.87
N GLU A 191 8.17 12.08 3.17
CA GLU A 191 6.94 12.53 2.50
C GLU A 191 6.53 11.57 1.37
N ALA A 192 7.48 11.10 0.55
CA ALA A 192 7.20 10.19 -0.55
C ALA A 192 6.59 8.86 -0.08
N THR A 193 7.14 8.29 0.99
CA THR A 193 6.63 7.04 1.59
C THR A 193 5.31 7.23 2.31
N ARG A 194 5.08 8.41 2.92
CA ARG A 194 3.78 8.77 3.49
C ARG A 194 2.68 8.78 2.44
N ILE A 195 2.87 9.47 1.31
CA ILE A 195 1.89 9.54 0.22
C ILE A 195 1.56 8.14 -0.30
N LEU A 196 2.60 7.32 -0.50
CA LEU A 196 2.47 5.94 -0.96
C LEU A 196 1.62 5.07 -0.02
N ALA A 197 1.78 5.25 1.30
CA ALA A 197 1.03 4.50 2.31
C ALA A 197 -0.40 5.03 2.51
N LEU A 198 -0.57 6.36 2.51
CA LEU A 198 -1.85 7.00 2.83
C LEU A 198 -2.84 6.99 1.67
N MET A 199 -2.38 7.09 0.42
CA MET A 199 -3.25 7.16 -0.75
C MET A 199 -4.17 5.94 -0.90
N PRO A 200 -3.69 4.68 -0.88
CA PRO A 200 -4.58 3.52 -1.03
C PRO A 200 -5.56 3.38 0.15
N MET A 201 -5.09 3.63 1.39
CA MET A 201 -5.95 3.57 2.58
C MET A 201 -7.04 4.64 2.58
N SER A 202 -6.69 5.88 2.23
CA SER A 202 -7.66 6.98 2.13
C SER A 202 -8.66 6.74 0.99
N CYS A 203 -8.18 6.20 -0.14
CA CYS A 203 -9.02 5.81 -1.26
C CYS A 203 -10.05 4.75 -0.86
N GLY A 204 -9.59 3.67 -0.20
CA GLY A 204 -10.46 2.63 0.34
C GLY A 204 -11.49 3.18 1.32
N TYR A 205 -11.07 4.07 2.23
CA TYR A 205 -12.00 4.75 3.13
C TYR A 205 -13.04 5.59 2.39
N PHE A 206 -12.67 6.35 1.35
CA PHE A 206 -13.64 7.19 0.65
C PHE A 206 -14.72 6.42 -0.13
N PHE A 207 -14.45 5.17 -0.52
CA PHE A 207 -15.45 4.30 -1.12
C PHE A 207 -16.52 3.83 -0.12
N ILE A 208 -16.23 3.83 1.17
CA ILE A 208 -17.12 3.33 2.22
C ILE A 208 -17.57 4.43 3.20
N GLY A 209 -16.83 5.53 3.29
CA GLY A 209 -16.87 6.51 4.36
C GLY A 209 -17.96 7.55 4.15
N LEU A 210 -19.21 7.16 4.39
CA LEU A 210 -20.37 8.06 4.27
C LEU A 210 -20.56 8.90 5.55
N LEU A 211 -20.09 8.40 6.70
CA LEU A 211 -20.11 9.13 7.97
C LEU A 211 -19.24 10.40 8.01
N THR A 212 -18.46 10.68 6.95
CA THR A 212 -17.76 11.97 6.82
C THR A 212 -18.71 13.17 6.77
N LEU A 213 -19.99 12.96 6.40
CA LEU A 213 -21.05 13.98 6.48
C LEU A 213 -21.47 14.31 7.91
N VAL A 214 -21.32 13.36 8.83
CA VAL A 214 -21.87 13.50 10.17
C VAL A 214 -20.96 14.43 10.99
N PRO A 215 -21.47 15.50 11.61
CA PRO A 215 -20.67 16.48 12.36
C PRO A 215 -20.26 15.97 13.75
N ILE A 216 -19.94 14.68 13.87
CA ILE A 216 -19.38 14.09 15.09
C ILE A 216 -17.87 14.10 14.95
N LYS A 217 -17.15 14.71 15.90
CA LYS A 217 -15.69 14.89 15.85
C LYS A 217 -14.89 13.61 15.53
N LEU A 218 -15.38 12.43 15.89
CA LEU A 218 -14.70 11.16 15.58
C LEU A 218 -14.93 10.64 14.15
N PHE A 219 -15.97 11.12 13.47
CA PHE A 219 -16.43 10.63 12.17
C PHE A 219 -16.41 11.71 11.08
N SER A 220 -16.41 12.99 11.47
CA SER A 220 -16.52 14.11 10.55
C SER A 220 -15.31 14.16 9.62
N GLY A 221 -15.58 14.43 8.34
CA GLY A 221 -14.52 14.55 7.36
C GLY A 221 -13.49 15.62 7.75
N GLU A 222 -13.92 16.74 8.33
CA GLU A 222 -13.03 17.81 8.78
C GLU A 222 -12.05 17.36 9.87
N SER A 223 -12.51 16.59 10.85
CA SER A 223 -11.62 16.07 11.89
C SER A 223 -10.65 15.00 11.34
N LEU A 224 -11.15 14.17 10.41
CA LEU A 224 -10.37 13.05 9.86
C LEU A 224 -9.31 13.49 8.85
N PHE A 225 -9.60 14.46 7.98
CA PHE A 225 -8.70 14.87 6.90
C PHE A 225 -8.45 16.38 6.81
N GLY A 226 -8.90 17.17 7.79
CA GLY A 226 -8.79 18.62 7.75
C GLY A 226 -9.92 19.28 6.96
N GLU A 227 -9.89 20.61 6.96
CA GLU A 227 -10.81 21.48 6.22
C GLU A 227 -10.75 21.21 4.70
N GLU A 228 -11.77 21.67 3.98
CA GLU A 228 -11.80 21.51 2.53
C GLU A 228 -10.55 22.09 1.86
N GLY A 229 -9.86 21.27 1.06
CA GLY A 229 -8.62 21.66 0.39
C GLY A 229 -7.34 21.38 1.18
N HIS A 230 -7.43 20.92 2.44
CA HIS A 230 -6.25 20.50 3.20
C HIS A 230 -5.62 19.23 2.60
N ASP A 231 -4.32 19.28 2.31
CA ASP A 231 -3.58 18.14 1.79
C ASP A 231 -3.19 17.18 2.93
N TYR A 232 -4.10 16.27 3.25
CA TYR A 232 -3.87 15.26 4.28
C TYR A 232 -2.79 14.21 3.92
N LEU A 233 -2.37 14.13 2.64
CA LEU A 233 -1.30 13.24 2.20
C LEU A 233 0.08 13.83 2.48
N ALA A 234 0.20 15.16 2.45
CA ALA A 234 1.43 15.88 2.77
C ALA A 234 1.86 15.65 4.23
N MET A 235 3.14 15.92 4.51
CA MET A 235 3.67 15.85 5.88
C MET A 235 3.00 16.96 6.73
N PRO A 236 2.50 16.65 7.94
CA PRO A 236 1.92 17.66 8.81
C PRO A 236 3.00 18.63 9.24
N GLN A 237 2.70 19.92 9.14
CA GLN A 237 3.53 20.98 9.71
C GLN A 237 3.50 20.81 11.24
N GLU A 238 4.68 20.85 11.87
CA GLU A 238 4.81 20.70 13.32
C GLU A 238 4.33 21.94 14.08
#